data_AF-A0A1X2J0S5-F1
#
_entry.id   AF-A0A1X2J0S5-F1
#
_cell.length_a   1.000
_cell.length_b   1.000
_cell.length_c   1.000
_cell.angle_alpha   90.00
_cell.angle_beta   90.00
_cell.angle_gamma   90.00
#
_symmetry.space_group_name_H-M   'P 1'
#
loop_
_entity.id
_entity.type
_entity.pdbx_description
1 polymer ?
#
loop_
_entity_poly.entity_id
_entity_poly.type
_entity_poly.pdbx_seq_one_letter_code
_entity_poly.pdbx_strand_id
1 'polypeptide(L)'
;MNTSSNLQHNDFWRICVTQTQCHCDYRMTLQDCEEHVAYLYINYVSLAWSSLSCVLILCVVGWRVGYRGQKIIEMHGFFPRPKPIESLGLFGALSNFARMVHSILLVTDAAQFPTFRLLVFDFAWQLGFTAFTCYLVGVSHTLAVSNQTIYKAWVRSPAFVDGFCVVTILLPFVVPTIFNVLSGVYGTQGKVDLAEKYTAINYYCWGVFALLLTILIMFAGIRLVNLLNEHLSSQLNRHNNMAKIKTGALKVKITMLAACGTVGALAIIAFIYAAARTSITLYPPYSIALAVIVNYIGPAAATVICLAVLLNPTILSNIGFWSFGSISENQSQSLPLEPSHHECVPIERQFYIDIQDLKDKIHLEEENDYTNNKRLDSPTDQQNNNEGIYIRNHSVPLEYTRRFSFYQPPPATDTNLDQFKRLASPQSYD
;
A
#
# COMPACT_ATOMS: atom_id res chain seq x y z
N MET A 1 -6.92 66.01 -9.75
CA MET A 1 -5.83 65.02 -9.83
C MET A 1 -6.33 63.76 -9.13
N ASN A 2 -6.89 62.83 -9.90
CA ASN A 2 -7.30 61.52 -9.39
C ASN A 2 -6.02 60.70 -9.23
N THR A 3 -5.56 60.54 -8.00
CA THR A 3 -4.57 59.53 -7.64
C THR A 3 -5.16 58.17 -7.98
N SER A 4 -4.86 57.69 -9.19
CA SER A 4 -4.98 56.31 -9.60
C SER A 4 -4.21 55.49 -8.58
N SER A 5 -4.88 55.04 -7.53
CA SER A 5 -4.39 54.00 -6.65
C SER A 5 -4.05 52.83 -7.55
N ASN A 6 -2.76 52.64 -7.81
CA ASN A 6 -2.18 51.43 -8.37
C ASN A 6 -2.62 50.28 -7.45
N LEU A 7 -3.82 49.76 -7.71
CA LEU A 7 -4.33 48.58 -7.03
C LEU A 7 -3.37 47.46 -7.39
N GLN A 8 -2.51 47.10 -6.44
CA GLN A 8 -1.80 45.82 -6.45
C GLN A 8 -2.87 44.74 -6.62
N HIS A 9 -2.96 44.19 -7.83
CA HIS A 9 -3.87 43.09 -8.12
C HIS A 9 -3.22 41.81 -7.60
N ASN A 10 -3.37 41.59 -6.30
CA ASN A 10 -2.93 40.36 -5.65
C ASN A 10 -4.02 39.30 -5.85
N ASP A 11 -3.76 38.37 -6.75
CA ASP A 11 -4.58 37.19 -6.94
C ASP A 11 -4.13 36.10 -5.97
N PHE A 12 -5.03 35.21 -5.55
CA PHE A 12 -4.68 34.15 -4.61
C PHE A 12 -3.53 33.24 -5.12
N TRP A 13 -3.38 33.09 -6.43
CA TRP A 13 -2.35 32.27 -7.10
C TRP A 13 -1.16 33.09 -7.64
N ARG A 14 -1.19 34.42 -7.53
CA ARG A 14 -0.13 35.32 -8.02
C ARG A 14 0.00 36.54 -7.10
N ILE A 15 1.15 36.66 -6.44
CA ILE A 15 1.44 37.74 -5.50
C ILE A 15 2.41 38.72 -6.17
N CYS A 16 2.01 39.98 -6.35
CA CYS A 16 2.83 40.99 -7.03
C CYS A 16 3.41 41.99 -6.03
N VAL A 17 4.74 42.00 -5.91
CA VAL A 17 5.46 42.97 -5.06
C VAL A 17 5.52 44.32 -5.75
N THR A 18 5.80 44.31 -7.06
CA THR A 18 5.80 45.49 -7.93
C THR A 18 4.94 45.21 -9.17
N GLN A 19 4.69 46.23 -10.01
CA GLN A 19 3.91 46.05 -11.25
C GLN A 19 4.57 45.06 -12.23
N THR A 20 5.88 44.85 -12.13
CA THR A 20 6.65 43.98 -13.04
C THR A 20 7.15 42.70 -12.37
N GLN A 21 7.06 42.61 -11.05
CA GLN A 21 7.56 41.47 -10.27
C GLN A 21 6.41 40.78 -9.55
N CYS A 22 5.97 39.68 -10.15
CA CYS A 22 4.95 38.80 -9.61
C CYS A 22 5.53 37.40 -9.39
N HIS A 23 5.09 36.78 -8.30
CA HIS A 23 5.48 35.44 -7.91
C HIS A 23 4.27 34.51 -7.95
N CYS A 24 4.46 33.33 -8.53
CA CYS A 24 3.39 32.38 -8.79
C CYS A 24 3.39 31.22 -7.78
N ASP A 25 2.19 30.79 -7.41
CA ASP A 25 2.00 29.50 -6.76
C ASP A 25 2.18 28.38 -7.80
N TYR A 26 3.28 27.62 -7.68
CA TYR A 26 3.70 26.57 -8.62
C TYR A 26 2.65 25.49 -8.89
N ARG A 27 1.60 25.41 -8.07
CA ARG A 27 0.50 24.43 -8.17
C ARG A 27 -0.61 24.89 -9.11
N MET A 28 -0.74 26.21 -9.29
CA MET A 28 -1.91 26.83 -9.91
C MET A 28 -1.57 27.55 -11.22
N THR A 29 -0.45 28.24 -11.35
CA THR A 29 -0.12 28.92 -12.61
C THR A 29 1.39 29.03 -12.81
N LEU A 30 1.79 29.07 -14.08
CA LEU A 30 3.17 29.31 -14.48
C LEU A 30 3.34 30.67 -15.16
N GLN A 31 2.25 31.32 -15.59
CA GLN A 31 2.29 32.49 -16.47
C GLN A 31 2.54 33.79 -15.70
N ASP A 32 3.18 34.76 -16.37
CA ASP A 32 3.40 36.13 -15.87
C ASP A 32 4.10 36.23 -14.50
N CYS A 33 5.07 35.35 -14.25
CA CYS A 33 5.85 35.33 -13.02
C CYS A 33 7.35 35.17 -13.26
N GLU A 34 8.14 35.64 -12.30
CA GLU A 34 9.61 35.60 -12.38
C GLU A 34 10.15 34.17 -12.52
N GLU A 35 9.49 33.19 -11.88
CA GLU A 35 9.91 31.78 -11.89
C GLU A 35 9.36 30.96 -13.07
N HIS A 36 8.71 31.60 -14.06
CA HIS A 36 8.03 30.93 -15.17
C HIS A 36 8.88 29.83 -15.82
N VAL A 37 10.11 30.19 -16.23
CA VAL A 37 11.03 29.28 -16.93
C VAL A 37 11.37 28.07 -16.05
N ALA A 38 11.64 28.30 -14.76
CA ALA A 38 12.00 27.24 -13.83
C ALA A 38 10.83 26.26 -13.63
N TYR A 39 9.62 26.76 -13.38
CA TYR A 39 8.45 25.90 -13.19
C TYR A 39 8.08 25.13 -14.47
N LEU A 40 8.27 25.73 -15.64
CA LEU A 40 8.03 25.08 -16.92
C LEU A 40 8.98 23.89 -17.13
N TYR A 41 10.28 24.05 -16.84
CA TYR A 41 11.23 22.93 -16.86
C TYR A 41 10.87 21.85 -15.83
N ILE A 42 10.49 22.23 -14.61
CA ILE A 42 10.10 21.27 -13.57
C ILE A 42 8.90 20.42 -14.02
N ASN A 43 7.90 21.05 -14.63
CA ASN A 43 6.72 20.34 -15.12
C ASN A 43 7.03 19.45 -16.34
N TYR A 44 7.94 19.84 -17.25
CA TYR A 44 8.36 18.94 -18.33
C TYR A 44 9.09 17.69 -17.82
N VAL A 45 9.99 17.84 -16.86
CA VAL A 45 10.69 16.69 -16.26
C VAL A 45 9.72 15.82 -15.47
N SER A 46 8.81 16.44 -14.69
CA SER A 46 7.79 15.69 -13.95
C SER A 46 6.85 14.94 -14.89
N LEU A 47 6.45 15.56 -16.01
CA LEU A 47 5.64 14.93 -17.05
C LEU A 47 6.33 13.70 -17.63
N ALA A 48 7.58 13.83 -18.07
CA ALA A 48 8.34 12.74 -18.67
C ALA A 48 8.57 11.60 -17.68
N TRP A 49 8.99 11.91 -16.45
CA TRP A 49 9.26 10.91 -15.41
C TRP A 49 7.97 10.20 -14.98
N SER A 50 6.89 10.94 -14.69
CA SER A 50 5.60 10.34 -14.31
C SER A 50 5.04 9.44 -15.40
N SER A 51 5.18 9.83 -16.67
CA SER A 51 4.77 9.02 -17.82
C SER A 51 5.54 7.70 -17.89
N LEU A 52 6.88 7.76 -17.79
CA LEU A 52 7.73 6.58 -17.79
C LEU A 52 7.42 5.65 -16.61
N SER A 53 7.31 6.19 -15.39
CA SER A 53 6.97 5.43 -14.20
C SER A 53 5.58 4.78 -14.31
N CYS A 54 4.58 5.49 -14.85
CA CYS A 54 3.24 4.96 -15.09
C CYS A 54 3.28 3.74 -16.02
N VAL A 55 3.94 3.86 -17.18
CA VAL A 55 4.07 2.76 -18.14
C VAL A 55 4.78 1.55 -17.51
N LEU A 56 5.92 1.76 -16.84
CA LEU A 56 6.66 0.67 -16.20
C LEU A 56 5.82 -0.06 -15.15
N ILE A 57 5.10 0.69 -14.30
CA ILE A 57 4.25 0.09 -13.26
C ILE A 57 3.08 -0.66 -13.89
N LEU A 58 2.42 -0.10 -14.91
CA LEU A 58 1.32 -0.78 -15.61
C LEU A 58 1.78 -2.07 -16.29
N CYS A 59 2.98 -2.08 -16.89
CA CYS A 59 3.57 -3.31 -17.44
C CYS A 59 3.79 -4.38 -16.34
N VAL A 60 4.34 -3.99 -15.19
CA VAL A 60 4.56 -4.91 -14.06
C VAL A 60 3.25 -5.43 -13.46
N VAL A 61 2.29 -4.55 -13.23
CA VAL A 61 0.97 -4.93 -12.69
C VAL A 61 0.21 -5.76 -13.70
N GLY A 62 0.21 -5.39 -14.98
CA GLY A 62 -0.43 -6.14 -16.06
C GLY A 62 0.14 -7.55 -16.21
N TRP A 63 1.46 -7.71 -16.14
CA TRP A 63 2.09 -9.03 -16.10
C TRP A 63 1.65 -9.86 -14.88
N ARG A 64 1.60 -9.26 -13.70
CA ARG A 64 1.20 -9.97 -12.46
C ARG A 64 -0.27 -10.37 -12.45
N VAL A 65 -1.15 -9.48 -12.89
CA VAL A 65 -2.60 -9.70 -12.87
C VAL A 65 -3.03 -10.58 -14.03
N GLY A 66 -2.62 -10.24 -15.25
CA GLY A 66 -3.03 -10.94 -16.47
C GLY A 66 -2.32 -12.28 -16.65
N TYR A 67 -0.99 -12.32 -16.56
CA TYR A 67 -0.23 -13.54 -16.84
C TYR A 67 -0.14 -14.47 -15.62
N ARG A 68 0.03 -13.95 -14.40
CA ARG A 68 0.09 -14.78 -13.18
C ARG A 68 -1.24 -14.98 -12.48
N GLY A 69 -2.33 -14.37 -12.97
CA GLY A 69 -3.65 -14.49 -12.37
C GLY A 69 -3.76 -13.92 -10.94
N GLN A 70 -2.87 -12.99 -10.56
CA GLN A 70 -2.92 -12.38 -9.22
C GLN A 70 -4.08 -11.39 -9.13
N LYS A 71 -4.85 -11.46 -8.04
CA LYS A 71 -5.94 -10.51 -7.77
C LYS A 71 -5.37 -9.23 -7.18
N ILE A 72 -5.91 -8.07 -7.56
CA ILE A 72 -5.51 -6.77 -6.97
C ILE A 72 -6.19 -6.57 -5.61
N ILE A 73 -7.48 -6.87 -5.55
CA ILE A 73 -8.32 -6.75 -4.36
C ILE A 73 -9.14 -8.04 -4.24
N GLU A 74 -9.14 -8.62 -3.04
CA GLU A 74 -10.04 -9.73 -2.70
C GLU A 74 -11.15 -9.18 -1.81
N MET A 75 -12.41 -9.51 -2.12
CA MET A 75 -13.54 -9.13 -1.28
C MET A 75 -13.77 -10.21 -0.22
N HIS A 76 -13.88 -9.81 1.04
CA HIS A 76 -14.27 -10.69 2.14
C HIS A 76 -15.46 -10.08 2.89
N GLY A 77 -16.67 -10.52 2.55
CA GLY A 77 -17.89 -9.81 2.93
C GLY A 77 -17.97 -8.46 2.23
N PHE A 78 -18.16 -7.38 3.00
CA PHE A 78 -18.25 -6.01 2.49
C PHE A 78 -16.90 -5.27 2.43
N PHE A 79 -15.83 -5.87 2.94
CA PHE A 79 -14.56 -5.17 3.09
C PHE A 79 -13.55 -5.57 2.00
N PRO A 80 -12.93 -4.59 1.32
CA PRO A 80 -11.89 -4.85 0.34
C PRO A 80 -10.57 -5.18 1.03
N ARG A 81 -9.95 -6.31 0.65
CA ARG A 81 -8.62 -6.72 1.10
C ARG A 81 -7.62 -6.55 -0.03
N PRO A 82 -6.89 -5.42 -0.09
CA PRO A 82 -5.91 -5.19 -1.14
C PRO A 82 -4.74 -6.17 -1.02
N LYS A 83 -4.26 -6.72 -2.15
CA LYS A 83 -2.97 -7.40 -2.19
C LYS A 83 -1.87 -6.34 -2.26
N PRO A 84 -0.89 -6.36 -1.33
CA PRO A 84 -0.06 -5.20 -1.03
C PRO A 84 0.71 -4.67 -2.24
N ILE A 85 1.29 -5.54 -3.08
CA ILE A 85 2.12 -5.12 -4.21
C ILE A 85 1.26 -4.73 -5.42
N GLU A 86 0.22 -5.50 -5.70
CA GLU A 86 -0.68 -5.29 -6.83
C GLU A 86 -1.48 -3.99 -6.65
N SER A 87 -2.03 -3.75 -5.45
CA SER A 87 -2.75 -2.51 -5.14
C SER A 87 -1.84 -1.29 -5.10
N LEU A 88 -0.64 -1.43 -4.53
CA LEU A 88 0.38 -0.37 -4.51
C LEU A 88 0.76 0.04 -5.94
N GLY A 89 0.95 -0.96 -6.82
CA GLY A 89 1.22 -0.71 -8.23
C GLY A 89 0.06 -0.01 -8.94
N LEU A 90 -1.18 -0.49 -8.79
CA LEU A 90 -2.34 0.12 -9.44
C LEU A 90 -2.53 1.59 -9.04
N PHE A 91 -2.63 1.87 -7.73
CA PHE A 91 -2.83 3.24 -7.26
C PHE A 91 -1.61 4.12 -7.47
N GLY A 92 -0.40 3.55 -7.44
CA GLY A 92 0.84 4.24 -7.81
C GLY A 92 0.86 4.67 -9.29
N ALA A 93 0.40 3.82 -10.20
CA ALA A 93 0.24 4.17 -11.61
C ALA A 93 -0.81 5.27 -11.81
N LEU A 94 -1.97 5.15 -11.15
CA LEU A 94 -3.02 6.18 -11.18
C LEU A 94 -2.52 7.52 -10.65
N SER A 95 -1.74 7.53 -9.56
CA SER A 95 -1.13 8.73 -9.00
C SER A 95 -0.18 9.42 -10.00
N ASN A 96 0.68 8.66 -10.67
CA ASN A 96 1.57 9.19 -11.70
C ASN A 96 0.81 9.68 -12.94
N PHE A 97 -0.28 8.99 -13.33
CA PHE A 97 -1.15 9.45 -14.39
C PHE A 97 -1.83 10.77 -14.05
N ALA A 98 -2.39 10.90 -12.84
CA ALA A 98 -2.98 12.17 -12.38
C ALA A 98 -1.94 13.30 -12.32
N ARG A 99 -0.69 13.00 -11.92
CA ARG A 99 0.41 13.96 -11.97
C ARG A 99 0.74 14.40 -13.40
N MET A 100 0.78 13.45 -14.34
CA MET A 100 0.97 13.74 -15.76
C MET A 100 -0.11 14.70 -16.28
N VAL A 101 -1.39 14.44 -15.96
CA VAL A 101 -2.51 15.33 -16.31
C VAL A 101 -2.33 16.72 -15.69
N HIS A 102 -1.95 16.81 -14.41
CA HIS A 102 -1.69 18.10 -13.74
C HIS A 102 -0.59 18.90 -14.45
N SER A 103 0.55 18.28 -14.78
CA SER A 103 1.64 18.95 -15.49
C SER A 103 1.24 19.39 -16.90
N ILE A 104 0.43 18.61 -17.64
CA ILE A 104 -0.11 19.04 -18.94
C ILE A 104 -0.97 20.29 -18.77
N LEU A 105 -1.87 20.32 -17.78
CA LEU A 105 -2.76 21.46 -17.53
C LEU A 105 -1.98 22.73 -17.18
N LEU A 106 -0.89 22.63 -16.43
CA LEU A 106 -0.03 23.77 -16.10
C LEU A 106 0.79 24.27 -17.28
N VAL A 107 1.37 23.37 -18.07
CA VAL A 107 2.21 23.74 -19.24
C VAL A 107 1.38 24.32 -20.37
N THR A 108 0.21 23.73 -20.65
CA THR A 108 -0.68 24.17 -21.74
C THR A 108 -1.60 25.33 -21.35
N ASP A 109 -1.69 25.63 -20.05
CA ASP A 109 -2.63 26.59 -19.47
C ASP A 109 -4.11 26.32 -19.81
N ALA A 110 -4.47 25.11 -20.26
CA ALA A 110 -5.77 24.81 -20.87
C ALA A 110 -6.99 24.98 -19.95
N ALA A 111 -6.83 24.89 -18.64
CA ALA A 111 -7.92 25.04 -17.67
C ALA A 111 -7.58 26.08 -16.59
N GLN A 112 -7.85 27.36 -16.86
CA GLN A 112 -7.47 28.49 -15.98
C GLN A 112 -8.27 28.57 -14.66
N PHE A 113 -9.24 27.67 -14.42
CA PHE A 113 -10.01 27.63 -13.19
C PHE A 113 -9.14 27.18 -12.00
N PRO A 114 -8.86 28.04 -11.01
CA PRO A 114 -7.94 27.72 -9.90
C PRO A 114 -8.42 26.53 -9.08
N THR A 115 -9.73 26.45 -8.84
CA THR A 115 -10.37 25.34 -8.13
C THR A 115 -10.07 23.99 -8.79
N PHE A 116 -10.20 23.92 -10.11
CA PHE A 116 -9.94 22.68 -10.84
C PHE A 116 -8.46 22.28 -10.77
N ARG A 117 -7.54 23.24 -10.92
CA ARG A 117 -6.09 22.97 -10.82
C ARG A 117 -5.70 22.44 -9.45
N LEU A 118 -6.24 23.02 -8.37
CA LEU A 118 -6.03 22.54 -7.01
C LEU A 118 -6.57 21.12 -6.81
N LEU A 119 -7.76 20.84 -7.34
CA LEU A 119 -8.34 19.50 -7.25
C LEU A 119 -7.51 18.45 -7.98
N VAL A 120 -7.06 18.72 -9.21
CA VAL A 120 -6.22 17.78 -9.97
C VAL A 120 -4.86 17.59 -9.30
N PHE A 121 -4.27 18.66 -8.75
CA PHE A 121 -3.02 18.58 -7.98
C PHE A 121 -3.16 17.66 -6.77
N ASP A 122 -4.18 17.86 -5.93
CA ASP A 122 -4.40 17.06 -4.72
C ASP A 122 -4.88 15.64 -5.04
N PHE A 123 -5.61 15.43 -6.14
CA PHE A 123 -6.05 14.11 -6.55
C PHE A 123 -4.89 13.15 -6.82
N ALA A 124 -3.79 13.65 -7.41
CA ALA A 124 -2.56 12.86 -7.57
C ALA A 124 -1.99 12.39 -6.22
N TRP A 125 -2.05 13.25 -5.20
CA TRP A 125 -1.62 12.92 -3.83
C TRP A 125 -2.57 11.95 -3.13
N GLN A 126 -3.88 12.09 -3.31
CA GLN A 126 -4.90 11.18 -2.77
C GLN A 126 -4.68 9.75 -3.28
N LEU A 127 -4.42 9.60 -4.57
CA LEU A 127 -4.10 8.30 -5.18
C LEU A 127 -2.76 7.73 -4.65
N GLY A 128 -1.74 8.58 -4.50
CA GLY A 128 -0.45 8.16 -3.95
C GLY A 128 -0.55 7.71 -2.48
N PHE A 129 -1.30 8.46 -1.67
CA PHE A 129 -1.61 8.11 -0.29
C PHE A 129 -2.36 6.78 -0.21
N THR A 130 -3.38 6.60 -1.05
CA THR A 130 -4.14 5.35 -1.17
C THR A 130 -3.24 4.17 -1.49
N ALA A 131 -2.28 4.34 -2.41
CA ALA A 131 -1.33 3.29 -2.77
C ALA A 131 -0.56 2.76 -1.54
N PHE A 132 -0.06 3.68 -0.70
CA PHE A 132 0.66 3.33 0.52
C PHE A 132 -0.26 2.79 1.63
N THR A 133 -1.48 3.29 1.76
CA THR A 133 -2.48 2.72 2.68
C THR A 133 -2.84 1.28 2.28
N CYS A 134 -3.08 1.02 1.00
CA CYS A 134 -3.36 -0.34 0.52
C CYS A 134 -2.16 -1.27 0.72
N TYR A 135 -0.92 -0.78 0.56
CA TYR A 135 0.27 -1.56 0.88
C TYR A 135 0.32 -1.94 2.36
N LEU A 136 0.15 -0.97 3.27
CA LEU A 136 0.11 -1.20 4.71
C LEU A 136 -0.94 -2.24 5.10
N VAL A 137 -2.16 -2.08 4.59
CA VAL A 137 -3.28 -2.98 4.90
C VAL A 137 -3.07 -4.37 4.30
N GLY A 138 -2.57 -4.46 3.06
CA GLY A 138 -2.24 -5.74 2.44
C GLY A 138 -1.14 -6.50 3.17
N VAL A 139 -0.13 -5.80 3.69
CA VAL A 139 0.90 -6.37 4.59
C VAL A 139 0.25 -6.88 5.87
N SER A 140 -0.65 -6.09 6.46
CA SER A 140 -1.35 -6.44 7.71
C SER A 140 -2.17 -7.73 7.56
N HIS A 141 -2.86 -7.91 6.45
CA HIS A 141 -3.60 -9.15 6.15
C HIS A 141 -2.66 -10.33 5.87
N THR A 142 -1.55 -10.10 5.19
CA THR A 142 -0.56 -11.15 4.94
C THR A 142 0.00 -11.69 6.27
N LEU A 143 0.30 -10.79 7.21
CA LEU A 143 0.72 -11.13 8.57
C LEU A 143 -0.35 -11.92 9.33
N ALA A 144 -1.63 -11.56 9.15
CA ALA A 144 -2.75 -12.26 9.77
C ALA A 144 -2.83 -13.74 9.38
N VAL A 145 -2.53 -14.03 8.12
CA VAL A 145 -2.55 -15.38 7.57
C VAL A 145 -1.29 -16.16 7.96
N SER A 146 -0.12 -15.52 8.02
CA SER A 146 1.14 -16.21 8.31
C SER A 146 1.31 -16.58 9.78
N ASN A 147 0.84 -15.74 10.72
CA ASN A 147 0.99 -16.01 12.15
C ASN A 147 -0.19 -15.45 12.95
N GLN A 148 -1.18 -16.31 13.22
CA GLN A 148 -2.40 -15.92 13.94
C GLN A 148 -2.12 -15.46 15.37
N THR A 149 -1.12 -16.03 16.05
CA THR A 149 -0.78 -15.68 17.44
C THR A 149 -0.25 -14.24 17.51
N ILE A 150 0.71 -13.91 16.64
CA ILE A 150 1.27 -12.57 16.55
C ILE A 150 0.22 -11.58 16.07
N TYR A 151 -0.63 -11.98 15.13
CA TYR A 151 -1.71 -11.13 14.64
C TYR A 151 -2.75 -10.85 15.71
N LYS A 152 -3.22 -11.85 16.48
CA LYS A 152 -4.17 -11.64 17.59
C LYS A 152 -3.58 -10.75 18.69
N ALA A 153 -2.27 -10.83 18.92
CA ALA A 153 -1.56 -9.93 19.83
C ALA A 153 -1.46 -8.49 19.30
N TRP A 154 -1.54 -8.29 17.99
CA TRP A 154 -1.47 -6.97 17.36
C TRP A 154 -2.84 -6.33 17.15
N VAL A 155 -3.74 -7.09 16.53
CA VAL A 155 -5.05 -6.69 16.08
C VAL A 155 -6.06 -7.56 16.79
N ARG A 156 -6.76 -6.96 17.74
CA ARG A 156 -7.81 -7.66 18.50
C ARG A 156 -8.98 -8.09 17.61
N SER A 157 -9.26 -7.36 16.52
CA SER A 157 -10.38 -7.62 15.62
C SER A 157 -10.02 -7.33 14.15
N PRO A 158 -10.15 -8.30 13.23
CA PRO A 158 -9.96 -8.08 11.79
C PRO A 158 -10.88 -7.01 11.22
N ALA A 159 -12.13 -6.96 11.69
CA ALA A 159 -13.12 -5.97 11.25
C ALA A 159 -12.70 -4.53 11.60
N PHE A 160 -11.93 -4.35 12.68
CA PHE A 160 -11.38 -3.05 13.04
C PHE A 160 -10.32 -2.59 12.03
N VAL A 161 -9.43 -3.49 11.57
CA VAL A 161 -8.43 -3.16 10.54
C VAL A 161 -9.10 -2.88 9.20
N ASP A 162 -10.12 -3.66 8.85
CA ASP A 162 -10.90 -3.45 7.64
C ASP A 162 -11.60 -2.07 7.65
N GLY A 163 -12.24 -1.70 8.77
CA GLY A 163 -12.85 -0.37 8.95
C GLY A 163 -11.81 0.77 8.95
N PHE A 164 -10.68 0.55 9.63
CA PHE A 164 -9.57 1.51 9.67
C PHE A 164 -8.99 1.77 8.27
N CYS A 165 -8.86 0.72 7.45
CA CYS A 165 -8.45 0.83 6.05
C CYS A 165 -9.40 1.74 5.26
N VAL A 166 -10.71 1.48 5.32
CA VAL A 166 -11.71 2.26 4.59
C VAL A 166 -11.69 3.72 5.01
N VAL A 167 -11.63 4.00 6.32
CA VAL A 167 -11.55 5.39 6.83
C VAL A 167 -10.27 6.08 6.38
N THR A 168 -9.12 5.40 6.49
CA THR A 168 -7.82 5.96 6.10
C THR A 168 -7.74 6.24 4.59
N ILE A 169 -8.38 5.41 3.76
CA ILE A 169 -8.48 5.65 2.32
C ILE A 169 -9.44 6.80 2.02
N LEU A 170 -10.66 6.80 2.57
CA LEU A 170 -11.70 7.76 2.19
C LEU A 170 -11.48 9.17 2.74
N LEU A 171 -10.97 9.30 3.97
CA LEU A 171 -10.88 10.59 4.65
C LEU A 171 -10.02 11.63 3.88
N PRO A 172 -8.85 11.28 3.30
CA PRO A 172 -8.07 12.18 2.45
C PRO A 172 -8.74 12.57 1.13
N PHE A 173 -9.72 11.82 0.63
CA PHE A 173 -10.51 12.24 -0.55
C PHE A 173 -11.60 13.24 -0.18
N VAL A 174 -12.13 13.19 1.04
CA VAL A 174 -13.24 14.07 1.45
C VAL A 174 -12.70 15.39 1.97
N VAL A 175 -11.83 15.33 2.98
CA VAL A 175 -11.46 16.52 3.76
C VAL A 175 -10.62 17.52 2.94
N PRO A 176 -9.47 17.13 2.34
CA PRO A 176 -8.70 17.99 1.44
C PRO A 176 -9.51 18.57 0.27
N THR A 177 -10.35 17.75 -0.36
CA THR A 177 -11.18 18.18 -1.50
C THR A 177 -12.11 19.32 -1.12
N ILE A 178 -12.78 19.24 0.05
CA ILE A 178 -13.63 20.33 0.55
C ILE A 178 -12.81 21.62 0.69
N PHE A 179 -11.64 21.56 1.32
CA PHE A 179 -10.80 22.74 1.53
C PHE A 179 -10.20 23.31 0.24
N ASN A 180 -9.89 22.47 -0.75
CA ASN A 180 -9.46 22.94 -2.08
C ASN A 180 -10.58 23.64 -2.84
N VAL A 181 -11.82 23.12 -2.77
CA VAL A 181 -12.99 23.78 -3.35
C VAL A 181 -13.21 25.14 -2.70
N LEU A 182 -13.20 25.20 -1.36
CA LEU A 182 -13.36 26.46 -0.63
C LEU A 182 -12.25 27.45 -0.99
N SER A 183 -10.98 27.01 -0.96
CA SER A 183 -9.83 27.85 -1.31
C SER A 183 -9.94 28.41 -2.74
N GLY A 184 -10.23 27.56 -3.72
CA GLY A 184 -10.40 27.99 -5.11
C GLY A 184 -11.56 28.97 -5.30
N VAL A 185 -12.73 28.70 -4.71
CA VAL A 185 -13.90 29.59 -4.80
C VAL A 185 -13.62 30.95 -4.15
N TYR A 186 -13.10 30.98 -2.92
CA TYR A 186 -12.76 32.24 -2.25
C TYR A 186 -11.64 33.00 -2.98
N GLY A 187 -10.69 32.28 -3.59
CA GLY A 187 -9.65 32.86 -4.44
C GLY A 187 -10.24 33.57 -5.66
N THR A 188 -11.18 32.93 -6.36
CA THR A 188 -11.86 33.55 -7.51
C THR A 188 -12.76 34.74 -7.16
N GLN A 189 -13.25 34.82 -5.90
CA GLN A 189 -14.04 35.95 -5.41
C GLN A 189 -13.18 37.14 -4.97
N GLY A 190 -11.85 37.06 -5.06
CA GLY A 190 -10.93 38.08 -4.55
C GLY A 190 -10.81 38.11 -3.01
N LYS A 191 -11.36 37.12 -2.31
CA LYS A 191 -11.26 37.00 -0.84
C LYS A 191 -10.00 36.23 -0.45
N VAL A 192 -8.84 36.82 -0.75
CA VAL A 192 -7.52 36.18 -0.63
C VAL A 192 -7.26 35.64 0.77
N ASP A 193 -7.54 36.41 1.83
CA ASP A 193 -7.32 35.98 3.23
C ASP A 193 -8.03 34.68 3.59
N LEU A 194 -9.26 34.49 3.08
CA LEU A 194 -10.03 33.26 3.33
C LEU A 194 -9.45 32.09 2.53
N ALA A 195 -9.08 32.31 1.27
CA ALA A 195 -8.46 31.29 0.43
C ALA A 195 -7.12 30.80 1.02
N GLU A 196 -6.31 31.71 1.56
CA GLU A 196 -5.07 31.38 2.25
C GLU A 196 -5.31 30.55 3.51
N LYS A 197 -6.27 30.94 4.35
CA LYS A 197 -6.65 30.18 5.55
C LYS A 197 -7.09 28.75 5.21
N TYR A 198 -7.97 28.58 4.21
CA TYR A 198 -8.41 27.25 3.80
C TYR A 198 -7.29 26.42 3.18
N THR A 199 -6.37 27.05 2.47
CA THR A 199 -5.17 26.38 1.96
C THR A 199 -4.27 25.90 3.09
N ALA A 200 -4.00 26.75 4.08
CA ALA A 200 -3.22 26.36 5.25
C ALA A 200 -3.87 25.19 6.00
N ILE A 201 -5.20 25.23 6.21
CA ILE A 201 -5.95 24.13 6.82
C ILE A 201 -5.81 22.85 6.00
N ASN A 202 -5.94 22.92 4.66
CA ASN A 202 -5.73 21.77 3.78
C ASN A 202 -4.36 21.12 4.00
N TYR A 203 -3.30 21.94 4.03
CA TYR A 203 -1.94 21.44 4.24
C TYR A 203 -1.68 20.91 5.65
N TYR A 204 -2.30 21.48 6.69
CA TYR A 204 -2.26 20.88 8.02
C TYR A 204 -2.94 19.51 8.04
N CYS A 205 -4.10 19.35 7.38
CA CYS A 205 -4.76 18.06 7.24
C CYS A 205 -3.85 17.04 6.53
N TRP A 206 -3.25 17.42 5.41
CA TRP A 206 -2.27 16.58 4.69
C TRP A 206 -1.08 16.20 5.55
N GLY A 207 -0.52 17.16 6.29
CA GLY A 207 0.59 16.94 7.21
C GLY A 207 0.26 15.90 8.27
N VAL A 208 -0.93 16.01 8.90
CA VAL A 208 -1.41 15.05 9.91
C VAL A 208 -1.65 13.67 9.29
N PHE A 209 -2.35 13.57 8.16
CA PHE A 209 -2.61 12.28 7.51
C PHE A 209 -1.31 11.58 7.10
N ALA A 210 -0.38 12.32 6.47
CA ALA A 210 0.90 11.79 6.06
C ALA A 210 1.76 11.36 7.27
N LEU A 211 1.78 12.13 8.35
CA LEU A 211 2.50 11.78 9.57
C LEU A 211 1.95 10.49 10.20
N LEU A 212 0.63 10.39 10.36
CA LEU A 212 -0.02 9.18 10.89
C LEU A 212 0.28 7.96 10.03
N LEU A 213 0.14 8.08 8.70
CA LEU A 213 0.45 6.97 7.79
C LEU A 213 1.93 6.58 7.85
N THR A 214 2.85 7.54 7.97
CA THR A 214 4.29 7.27 8.10
C THR A 214 4.60 6.47 9.35
N ILE A 215 4.03 6.85 10.50
CA ILE A 215 4.19 6.12 11.77
C ILE A 215 3.67 4.70 11.63
N LEU A 216 2.51 4.51 10.99
CA LEU A 216 1.91 3.19 10.81
C LEU A 216 2.72 2.29 9.86
N ILE A 217 3.21 2.83 8.73
CA ILE A 217 4.07 2.09 7.80
C ILE A 217 5.37 1.69 8.47
N MET A 218 6.00 2.61 9.20
CA MET A 218 7.24 2.34 9.93
C MET A 218 7.01 1.25 10.98
N PHE A 219 5.96 1.37 11.79
CA PHE A 219 5.62 0.39 12.81
C PHE A 219 5.34 -1.00 12.22
N ALA A 220 4.44 -1.10 11.24
CA ALA A 220 4.09 -2.37 10.60
C ALA A 220 5.29 -2.99 9.86
N GLY A 221 6.10 -2.14 9.24
CA GLY A 221 7.27 -2.56 8.48
C GLY A 221 8.41 -3.09 9.35
N ILE A 222 8.75 -2.43 10.48
CA ILE A 222 9.73 -2.96 11.46
C ILE A 222 9.27 -4.33 11.96
N ARG A 223 7.99 -4.46 12.32
CA ARG A 223 7.43 -5.72 12.81
C ARG A 223 7.47 -6.83 11.75
N LEU A 224 7.12 -6.51 10.51
CA LEU A 224 7.19 -7.46 9.39
C LEU A 224 8.62 -7.95 9.15
N VAL A 225 9.61 -7.05 9.23
CA VAL A 225 11.02 -7.39 9.08
C VAL A 225 11.49 -8.33 10.20
N ASN A 226 11.11 -8.06 11.45
CA ASN A 226 11.48 -8.91 12.58
C ASN A 226 10.90 -10.32 12.44
N LEU A 227 9.61 -10.41 12.11
CA LEU A 227 8.93 -11.69 11.87
C LEU A 227 9.57 -12.47 10.72
N LEU A 228 9.94 -11.78 9.64
CA LEU A 228 10.59 -12.40 8.51
C LEU A 228 12.01 -12.88 8.85
N ASN A 229 12.75 -12.15 9.69
CA ASN A 229 14.06 -12.58 10.17
C ASN A 229 13.96 -13.82 11.07
N GLU A 230 12.97 -13.89 11.96
CA GLU A 230 12.70 -15.07 12.81
C GLU A 230 12.32 -16.30 11.98
N HIS A 231 11.44 -16.15 10.99
CA HIS A 231 11.12 -17.24 10.08
C HIS A 231 12.32 -17.65 9.22
N LEU A 232 13.14 -16.68 8.80
CA LEU A 232 14.33 -16.96 8.00
C LEU A 232 15.37 -17.71 8.82
N SER A 233 15.62 -17.34 10.08
CA SER A 233 16.55 -18.07 10.97
C SER A 233 16.06 -19.49 11.25
N SER A 234 14.76 -19.68 11.46
CA SER A 234 14.15 -21.00 11.62
C SER A 234 14.28 -21.88 10.36
N GLN A 235 14.10 -21.29 9.17
CA GLN A 235 14.21 -22.01 7.89
C GLN A 235 15.67 -22.18 7.41
N LEU A 236 16.62 -21.43 7.96
CA LEU A 236 18.04 -21.52 7.58
C LEU A 236 18.62 -22.91 7.84
N ASN A 237 18.06 -23.61 8.83
CA ASN A 237 18.36 -25.01 9.13
C ASN A 237 17.91 -25.98 8.01
N ARG A 238 17.16 -25.51 7.01
CA ARG A 238 16.71 -26.27 5.83
C ARG A 238 17.36 -25.66 4.58
N HIS A 239 18.54 -26.16 4.22
CA HIS A 239 19.55 -25.50 3.36
C HIS A 239 19.11 -25.06 1.94
N ASN A 240 18.00 -25.55 1.39
CA ASN A 240 17.75 -25.45 -0.06
C ASN A 240 17.04 -24.17 -0.58
N ASN A 241 16.72 -23.16 0.23
CA ASN A 241 15.94 -21.99 -0.26
C ASN A 241 16.36 -20.59 0.26
N MET A 242 17.57 -20.45 0.81
CA MET A 242 17.99 -19.23 1.52
C MET A 242 18.00 -17.95 0.66
N ALA A 243 18.42 -18.04 -0.62
CA ALA A 243 18.54 -16.87 -1.50
C ALA A 243 17.18 -16.22 -1.84
N LYS A 244 16.15 -17.03 -2.03
CA LYS A 244 14.80 -16.56 -2.39
C LYS A 244 14.15 -15.80 -1.23
N ILE A 245 14.31 -16.31 -0.01
CA ILE A 245 13.74 -15.69 1.21
C ILE A 245 14.44 -14.35 1.51
N LYS A 246 15.79 -14.32 1.45
CA LYS A 246 16.57 -13.08 1.63
C LYS A 246 16.15 -12.00 0.64
N THR A 247 15.92 -12.37 -0.61
CA THR A 247 15.49 -11.43 -1.64
C THR A 247 14.08 -10.88 -1.34
N GLY A 248 13.15 -11.74 -0.90
CA GLY A 248 11.81 -11.30 -0.47
C GLY A 248 11.87 -10.27 0.65
N ALA A 249 12.71 -10.51 1.67
CA ALA A 249 12.92 -9.59 2.78
C ALA A 249 13.49 -8.23 2.34
N LEU A 250 14.47 -8.25 1.44
CA LEU A 250 15.07 -7.04 0.91
C LEU A 250 14.05 -6.17 0.16
N LYS A 251 13.19 -6.78 -0.66
CA LYS A 251 12.14 -6.05 -1.39
C LYS A 251 11.18 -5.31 -0.45
N VAL A 252 10.76 -5.98 0.61
CA VAL A 252 9.89 -5.41 1.64
C VAL A 252 10.58 -4.23 2.33
N LYS A 253 11.87 -4.38 2.72
CA LYS A 253 12.65 -3.31 3.35
C LYS A 253 12.77 -2.08 2.44
N ILE A 254 13.14 -2.27 1.17
CA ILE A 254 13.27 -1.16 0.21
C ILE A 254 11.93 -0.46 0.01
N THR A 255 10.85 -1.22 -0.17
CA THR A 255 9.50 -0.66 -0.37
C THR A 255 9.04 0.13 0.87
N MET A 256 9.27 -0.40 2.07
CA MET A 256 8.97 0.26 3.33
C MET A 256 9.76 1.56 3.50
N LEU A 257 11.08 1.54 3.27
CA LEU A 257 11.93 2.72 3.39
C LEU A 257 11.54 3.81 2.38
N ALA A 258 11.27 3.41 1.12
CA ALA A 258 10.79 4.33 0.09
C ALA A 258 9.44 4.95 0.49
N ALA A 259 8.50 4.15 1.01
CA ALA A 259 7.20 4.63 1.47
C ALA A 259 7.33 5.60 2.66
N CYS A 260 8.08 5.23 3.70
CA CYS A 260 8.31 6.10 4.87
C CYS A 260 9.01 7.41 4.47
N GLY A 261 10.05 7.34 3.62
CA GLY A 261 10.76 8.53 3.16
C GLY A 261 9.84 9.47 2.36
N THR A 262 9.01 8.92 1.49
CA THR A 262 8.09 9.69 0.64
C THR A 262 6.98 10.35 1.43
N VAL A 263 6.26 9.58 2.24
CA VAL A 263 5.13 10.08 3.02
C VAL A 263 5.62 10.98 4.17
N GLY A 264 6.76 10.65 4.78
CA GLY A 264 7.38 11.47 5.83
C GLY A 264 7.83 12.82 5.31
N ALA A 265 8.49 12.86 4.14
CA ALA A 265 8.86 14.12 3.50
C ALA A 265 7.63 14.94 3.09
N LEU A 266 6.57 14.31 2.59
CA LEU A 266 5.29 14.98 2.31
C LEU A 266 4.72 15.63 3.58
N ALA A 267 4.76 14.93 4.72
CA ALA A 267 4.28 15.48 5.98
C ALA A 267 5.05 16.75 6.39
N ILE A 268 6.39 16.69 6.33
CA ILE A 268 7.27 17.82 6.66
C ILE A 268 7.00 19.01 5.73
N ILE A 269 6.96 18.75 4.43
CA ILE A 269 6.68 19.78 3.41
C ILE A 269 5.30 20.41 3.62
N ALA A 270 4.29 19.60 3.93
CA ALA A 270 2.94 20.10 4.15
C ALA A 270 2.88 21.03 5.37
N PHE A 271 3.53 20.67 6.49
CA PHE A 271 3.60 21.57 7.65
C PHE A 271 4.36 22.86 7.38
N ILE A 272 5.50 22.77 6.68
CA ILE A 272 6.30 23.94 6.29
C ILE A 272 5.48 24.86 5.39
N TYR A 273 4.81 24.32 4.37
CA TYR A 273 4.01 25.11 3.45
C TYR A 273 2.76 25.69 4.12
N ALA A 274 2.11 24.97 5.03
CA ALA A 274 0.98 25.49 5.82
C ALA A 274 1.38 26.71 6.65
N ALA A 275 2.56 26.66 7.30
CA ALA A 275 3.03 27.71 8.18
C ALA A 275 3.62 28.92 7.44
N ALA A 276 4.26 28.70 6.29
CA ALA A 276 5.09 29.70 5.62
C ALA A 276 4.77 29.90 4.13
N ARG A 277 3.54 29.59 3.66
CA ARG A 277 3.14 29.69 2.24
C ARG A 277 3.54 31.02 1.60
N THR A 278 3.15 32.14 2.22
CA THR A 278 3.36 33.49 1.66
C THR A 278 4.85 33.79 1.55
N SER A 279 5.63 33.49 2.59
CA SER A 279 7.09 33.65 2.56
C SER A 279 7.71 32.76 1.48
N ILE A 280 7.34 31.49 1.39
CA ILE A 280 7.87 30.56 0.39
C ILE A 280 7.58 31.06 -1.03
N THR A 281 6.37 31.56 -1.27
CA THR A 281 5.95 32.04 -2.59
C THR A 281 6.70 33.32 -2.98
N LEU A 282 6.94 34.24 -2.03
CA LEU A 282 7.67 35.48 -2.28
C LEU A 282 9.18 35.31 -2.48
N TYR A 283 9.76 34.18 -2.08
CA TYR A 283 11.19 33.89 -2.23
C TYR A 283 11.40 32.82 -3.30
N PRO A 284 11.77 33.19 -4.55
CA PRO A 284 11.95 32.27 -5.67
C PRO A 284 12.73 30.98 -5.36
N PRO A 285 13.91 31.01 -4.68
CA PRO A 285 14.67 29.79 -4.44
C PRO A 285 13.92 28.77 -3.58
N TYR A 286 13.13 29.23 -2.59
CA TYR A 286 12.35 28.34 -1.74
C TYR A 286 11.15 27.77 -2.49
N SER A 287 10.45 28.58 -3.27
CA SER A 287 9.33 28.10 -4.08
C SER A 287 9.78 27.08 -5.14
N ILE A 288 10.89 27.35 -5.84
CA ILE A 288 11.48 26.45 -6.83
C ILE A 288 11.93 25.13 -6.16
N ALA A 289 12.64 25.20 -5.03
CA ALA A 289 13.06 24.01 -4.31
C ALA A 289 11.87 23.15 -3.87
N LEU A 290 10.81 23.79 -3.36
CA LEU A 290 9.61 23.08 -2.96
C LEU A 290 8.89 22.45 -4.15
N ALA A 291 8.77 23.18 -5.26
CA ALA A 291 8.18 22.68 -6.50
C ALA A 291 8.93 21.46 -7.04
N VAL A 292 10.27 21.46 -7.00
CA VAL A 292 11.11 20.31 -7.37
C VAL A 292 10.78 19.10 -6.50
N ILE A 293 10.83 19.25 -5.18
CA ILE A 293 10.62 18.12 -4.27
C ILE A 293 9.20 17.56 -4.42
N VAL A 294 8.18 18.43 -4.42
CA VAL A 294 6.77 18.05 -4.52
C VAL A 294 6.45 17.39 -5.86
N ASN A 295 7.11 17.78 -6.96
CA ASN A 295 6.87 17.18 -8.28
C ASN A 295 7.64 15.89 -8.54
N TYR A 296 8.78 15.68 -7.89
CA TYR A 296 9.63 14.52 -8.18
C TYR A 296 9.53 13.40 -7.15
N ILE A 297 9.11 13.68 -5.91
CA ILE A 297 9.10 12.67 -4.86
C ILE A 297 8.17 11.48 -5.16
N GLY A 298 7.01 11.73 -5.78
CA GLY A 298 6.08 10.67 -6.20
C GLY A 298 6.66 9.74 -7.26
N PRO A 299 7.06 10.27 -8.45
CA PRO A 299 7.71 9.47 -9.49
C PRO A 299 9.00 8.78 -9.04
N ALA A 300 9.80 9.43 -8.20
CA ALA A 300 11.01 8.83 -7.63
C ALA A 300 10.66 7.62 -6.75
N ALA A 301 9.70 7.75 -5.83
CA ALA A 301 9.25 6.65 -4.99
C ALA A 301 8.69 5.49 -5.81
N ALA A 302 7.84 5.80 -6.79
CA ALA A 302 7.26 4.84 -7.71
C ALA A 302 8.34 4.06 -8.49
N THR A 303 9.39 4.76 -8.95
CA THR A 303 10.53 4.15 -9.65
C THR A 303 11.31 3.22 -8.73
N VAL A 304 11.65 3.65 -7.51
CA VAL A 304 12.37 2.82 -6.52
C VAL A 304 11.57 1.56 -6.18
N ILE A 305 10.27 1.70 -5.94
CA ILE A 305 9.38 0.57 -5.64
C ILE A 305 9.27 -0.38 -6.83
N CYS A 306 9.09 0.15 -8.04
CA CYS A 306 9.02 -0.66 -9.26
C CYS A 306 10.32 -1.46 -9.47
N LEU A 307 11.48 -0.82 -9.31
CA LEU A 307 12.78 -1.48 -9.37
C LEU A 307 12.90 -2.56 -8.29
N ALA A 308 12.50 -2.27 -7.05
CA ALA A 308 12.50 -3.24 -5.96
C ALA A 308 11.65 -4.48 -6.28
N VAL A 309 10.46 -4.29 -6.87
CA VAL A 309 9.59 -5.39 -7.30
C VAL A 309 10.25 -6.24 -8.39
N LEU A 310 10.95 -5.60 -9.34
CA LEU A 310 11.65 -6.24 -10.45
C LEU A 310 12.94 -6.98 -10.05
N LEU A 311 13.54 -6.67 -8.88
CA LEU A 311 14.78 -7.31 -8.44
C LEU A 311 14.67 -8.86 -8.47
N ASN A 312 15.53 -9.49 -9.26
CA ASN A 312 15.68 -10.94 -9.30
C ASN A 312 16.80 -11.36 -8.32
N PRO A 313 16.64 -12.44 -7.52
CA PRO A 313 17.73 -12.96 -6.67
C PRO A 313 19.08 -13.12 -7.39
N THR A 314 19.08 -13.50 -8.68
CA THR A 314 20.31 -13.69 -9.47
C THR A 314 21.08 -12.38 -9.69
N ILE A 315 20.37 -11.26 -9.81
CA ILE A 315 21.02 -9.95 -9.97
C ILE A 315 21.65 -9.54 -8.64
N LEU A 316 20.98 -9.85 -7.52
CA LEU A 316 21.44 -9.50 -6.19
C LEU A 316 22.72 -10.26 -5.77
N SER A 317 22.84 -11.55 -6.14
CA SER A 317 24.04 -12.33 -5.88
C SER A 317 25.28 -11.77 -6.59
N ASN A 318 25.09 -11.14 -7.75
CA ASN A 318 26.19 -10.55 -8.53
C ASN A 318 26.56 -9.14 -8.04
N ILE A 319 25.65 -8.45 -7.37
CA ILE A 319 25.87 -7.06 -6.95
C ILE A 319 26.76 -6.96 -5.70
N GLY A 320 26.95 -8.01 -4.88
CA GLY A 320 28.03 -8.17 -3.89
C GLY A 320 28.28 -7.07 -2.83
N PHE A 321 27.59 -5.93 -2.90
CA PHE A 321 28.06 -4.66 -2.32
C PHE A 321 27.18 -4.14 -1.19
N TRP A 322 26.01 -4.74 -0.96
CA TRP A 322 25.07 -4.30 0.08
C TRP A 322 25.15 -5.20 1.32
N SER A 323 26.35 -5.30 1.90
CA SER A 323 26.49 -5.73 3.29
C SER A 323 26.14 -4.52 4.19
N PHE A 324 24.85 -4.23 4.31
CA PHE A 324 24.37 -3.25 5.28
C PHE A 324 24.60 -3.83 6.69
N GLY A 325 25.73 -3.45 7.29
CA GLY A 325 26.05 -3.49 8.71
C GLY A 325 25.46 -4.66 9.47
N SER A 326 26.14 -5.81 9.46
CA SER A 326 26.24 -6.57 10.70
C SER A 326 26.92 -5.64 11.70
N ILE A 327 26.13 -4.95 12.54
CA ILE A 327 26.64 -4.31 13.75
C ILE A 327 27.44 -5.40 14.44
N SER A 328 28.74 -5.11 14.62
CA SER A 328 29.75 -5.96 15.20
C SER A 328 29.29 -6.44 16.57
N GLU A 329 28.60 -7.57 16.60
CA GLU A 329 28.43 -8.35 17.81
C GLU A 329 29.80 -8.97 18.05
N ASN A 330 30.57 -8.33 18.93
CA ASN A 330 31.87 -8.77 19.41
C ASN A 330 31.72 -10.20 19.91
N GLN A 331 31.97 -11.16 19.02
CA GLN A 331 32.15 -12.55 19.35
C GLN A 331 33.53 -12.64 20.00
N SER A 332 33.56 -12.35 21.31
CA SER A 332 34.66 -12.68 22.18
C SER A 332 34.97 -14.16 22.01
N GLN A 333 36.16 -14.42 21.46
CA GLN A 333 36.78 -15.74 21.38
C GLN A 333 36.70 -16.44 22.75
N SER A 334 35.87 -17.48 22.86
CA SER A 334 36.05 -18.51 23.90
C SER A 334 36.91 -19.62 23.33
N LEU A 335 37.98 -19.93 24.07
CA LEU A 335 39.01 -20.94 23.85
C LEU A 335 38.46 -22.35 23.49
N PRO A 336 39.27 -23.17 22.80
CA PRO A 336 38.91 -24.53 22.42
C PRO A 336 39.00 -25.48 23.62
N LEU A 337 37.89 -26.13 23.97
CA LEU A 337 37.89 -27.30 24.84
C LEU A 337 37.36 -28.52 24.07
N GLU A 338 38.29 -29.44 23.85
CA GLU A 338 38.21 -30.90 23.85
C GLU A 338 37.08 -31.63 23.08
N PRO A 339 37.43 -32.52 22.12
CA PRO A 339 36.46 -33.31 21.38
C PRO A 339 35.99 -34.52 22.19
N SER A 340 34.72 -34.53 22.59
CA SER A 340 34.03 -35.76 22.99
C SER A 340 33.45 -36.44 21.75
N HIS A 341 33.87 -37.68 21.53
CA HIS A 341 33.34 -38.58 20.49
C HIS A 341 31.85 -38.87 20.77
N HIS A 342 30.97 -38.18 20.05
CA HIS A 342 29.59 -38.65 19.85
C HIS A 342 29.42 -39.09 18.40
N GLU A 343 29.13 -40.38 18.22
CA GLU A 343 28.74 -40.96 16.93
C GLU A 343 27.56 -40.17 16.35
N CYS A 344 27.84 -39.53 15.22
CA CYS A 344 26.85 -38.80 14.45
C CYS A 344 25.96 -39.82 13.72
N VAL A 345 24.80 -40.13 14.31
CA VAL A 345 23.75 -40.86 13.61
C VAL A 345 23.22 -39.95 12.49
N PRO A 346 23.19 -40.40 11.22
CA PRO A 346 22.73 -39.58 10.10
C PRO A 346 21.28 -39.14 10.32
N ILE A 347 21.08 -37.81 10.35
CA ILE A 347 19.81 -37.10 10.68
C ILE A 347 18.63 -37.55 9.80
N GLU A 348 18.91 -38.08 8.61
CA GLU A 348 17.90 -38.64 7.71
C GLU A 348 17.16 -39.84 8.34
N ARG A 349 17.84 -40.64 9.19
CA ARG A 349 17.21 -41.75 9.91
C ARG A 349 16.32 -41.28 11.06
N GLN A 350 16.73 -40.23 11.78
CA GLN A 350 15.95 -39.74 12.93
C GLN A 350 14.63 -39.09 12.48
N PHE A 351 14.65 -38.36 11.37
CA PHE A 351 13.43 -37.76 10.80
C PHE A 351 12.42 -38.81 10.31
N TYR A 352 12.90 -39.92 9.74
CA TYR A 352 12.03 -41.04 9.36
C TYR A 352 11.45 -41.76 10.59
N ILE A 353 12.22 -41.92 11.67
CA ILE A 353 11.73 -42.53 12.92
C ILE A 353 10.65 -41.64 13.57
N ASP A 354 10.86 -40.32 13.62
CA ASP A 354 9.89 -39.39 14.23
C ASP A 354 8.59 -39.29 13.40
N ILE A 355 8.68 -39.37 12.07
CA ILE A 355 7.47 -39.42 11.21
C ILE A 355 6.72 -40.74 11.36
N GLN A 356 7.43 -41.86 11.51
CA GLN A 356 6.81 -43.17 11.70
C GLN A 356 6.08 -43.23 13.04
N ASP A 357 6.70 -42.74 14.13
CA ASP A 357 6.08 -42.67 15.46
C ASP A 357 4.84 -41.75 15.48
N LEU A 358 4.86 -40.64 14.72
CA LEU A 358 3.70 -39.76 14.58
C LEU A 358 2.57 -40.41 13.79
N LYS A 359 2.90 -41.20 12.76
CA LYS A 359 1.92 -41.89 11.92
C LYS A 359 1.25 -43.04 12.67
N ASP A 360 2.02 -43.76 13.49
CA ASP A 360 1.50 -44.82 14.35
C ASP A 360 0.60 -44.27 15.47
N LYS A 361 0.94 -43.10 16.04
CA LYS A 361 0.08 -42.41 17.01
C LYS A 361 -1.26 -41.95 16.41
N ILE A 362 -1.26 -41.42 15.18
CA ILE A 362 -2.49 -40.99 14.50
C ILE A 362 -3.38 -42.21 14.18
N HIS A 363 -2.79 -43.32 13.75
CA HIS A 363 -3.57 -44.55 13.50
C HIS A 363 -4.18 -45.13 14.79
N LEU A 364 -3.48 -45.05 15.93
CA LEU A 364 -4.00 -45.48 17.23
C LEU A 364 -5.12 -44.57 17.77
N GLU A 365 -5.10 -43.27 17.45
CA GLU A 365 -6.20 -42.36 17.80
C GLU A 365 -7.46 -42.63 16.95
N GLU A 366 -7.32 -42.87 15.64
CA GLU A 366 -8.45 -43.21 14.77
C GLU A 366 -9.10 -44.56 15.14
N GLU A 367 -8.30 -45.56 15.54
CA GLU A 367 -8.82 -46.87 15.95
C GLU A 367 -9.57 -46.80 17.30
N ASN A 368 -9.08 -46.00 18.24
CA ASN A 368 -9.77 -45.78 19.52
C ASN A 368 -11.12 -45.06 19.35
N ASP A 369 -11.22 -44.09 18.43
CA ASP A 369 -12.46 -43.36 18.17
C ASP A 369 -13.52 -44.25 17.49
N TYR A 370 -13.08 -45.16 16.61
CA TYR A 370 -13.97 -46.14 15.98
C TYR A 370 -14.49 -47.18 16.99
N THR A 371 -13.64 -47.60 17.93
CA THR A 371 -14.00 -48.60 18.94
C THR A 371 -14.95 -48.03 20.01
N ASN A 372 -14.78 -46.76 20.38
CA ASN A 372 -15.67 -46.09 21.32
C ASN A 372 -17.06 -45.81 20.73
N ASN A 373 -17.17 -45.45 19.44
CA ASN A 373 -18.46 -45.27 18.79
C ASN A 373 -19.23 -46.59 18.62
N LYS A 374 -18.53 -47.72 18.46
CA LYS A 374 -19.19 -49.03 18.32
C LYS A 374 -19.72 -49.62 19.63
N ARG A 375 -19.33 -49.06 20.79
CA ARG A 375 -19.84 -49.47 22.11
C ARG A 375 -21.15 -48.81 22.52
N LEU A 376 -21.62 -47.76 21.81
CA LEU A 376 -22.88 -47.09 22.14
C LEU A 376 -24.13 -47.71 21.50
N ASP A 377 -23.99 -48.67 20.58
CA ASP A 377 -25.12 -49.29 19.87
C ASP A 377 -25.43 -50.72 20.37
N SER A 378 -25.32 -50.98 21.68
CA SER A 378 -25.81 -52.23 22.27
C SER A 378 -27.13 -51.99 23.01
N PRO A 379 -28.26 -52.59 22.58
CA PRO A 379 -29.54 -52.41 23.23
C PRO A 379 -29.63 -53.34 24.46
N THR A 380 -29.67 -52.73 25.65
CA THR A 380 -30.04 -53.45 26.87
C THR A 380 -31.32 -52.85 27.42
N ASP A 381 -32.33 -53.70 27.53
CA ASP A 381 -33.60 -53.48 28.21
C ASP A 381 -33.45 -53.13 29.70
N GLN A 382 -34.56 -52.58 30.25
CA GLN A 382 -34.93 -52.40 31.67
C GLN A 382 -34.46 -51.12 32.36
N GLN A 383 -35.17 -50.51 33.31
CA GLN A 383 -36.58 -50.47 33.78
C GLN A 383 -36.55 -49.46 34.95
N ASN A 384 -37.54 -48.57 35.02
CA ASN A 384 -38.02 -47.82 36.21
C ASN A 384 -37.07 -47.38 37.35
N ASN A 385 -36.97 -46.06 37.62
CA ASN A 385 -37.66 -45.37 38.73
C ASN A 385 -37.08 -43.97 39.05
N ASN A 386 -38.02 -43.01 39.12
CA ASN A 386 -38.18 -41.80 39.95
C ASN A 386 -37.03 -40.94 40.52
N GLU A 387 -37.40 -39.65 40.60
CA GLU A 387 -36.84 -38.49 41.35
C GLU A 387 -35.70 -37.76 40.63
N GLY A 388 -35.93 -36.60 40.03
CA GLY A 388 -36.49 -35.40 40.65
C GLY A 388 -35.35 -34.42 40.93
N ILE A 389 -35.11 -33.47 40.01
CA ILE A 389 -34.49 -32.15 40.25
C ILE A 389 -34.63 -31.35 38.94
N TYR A 390 -35.40 -30.26 39.01
CA TYR A 390 -35.50 -29.25 37.97
C TYR A 390 -34.25 -28.38 37.97
N ILE A 391 -33.42 -28.47 36.93
CA ILE A 391 -32.50 -27.39 36.54
C ILE A 391 -32.85 -26.99 35.12
N ARG A 392 -33.47 -25.81 35.02
CA ARG A 392 -33.78 -25.09 33.79
C ARG A 392 -32.47 -24.64 33.14
N ASN A 393 -32.01 -25.37 32.12
CA ASN A 393 -30.96 -24.89 31.21
C ASN A 393 -31.57 -24.61 29.84
N HIS A 394 -31.35 -23.36 29.40
CA HIS A 394 -31.70 -22.85 28.08
C HIS A 394 -31.06 -23.70 26.97
N SER A 395 -31.90 -24.39 26.21
CA SER A 395 -31.56 -24.96 24.92
C SER A 395 -31.45 -23.86 23.86
N VAL A 396 -30.23 -23.57 23.43
CA VAL A 396 -29.96 -22.89 22.15
C VAL A 396 -29.69 -23.98 21.11
N PRO A 397 -30.48 -24.10 20.03
CA PRO A 397 -30.15 -25.02 18.95
C PRO A 397 -29.00 -24.44 18.12
N LEU A 398 -27.86 -25.13 18.14
CA LEU A 398 -26.78 -24.97 17.16
C LEU A 398 -27.16 -25.76 15.91
N GLU A 399 -27.85 -25.10 14.98
CA GLU A 399 -28.15 -25.62 13.66
C GLU A 399 -27.53 -24.67 12.63
N TYR A 400 -26.29 -24.93 12.17
CA TYR A 400 -25.82 -24.53 10.84
C TYR A 400 -24.44 -25.14 10.50
N THR A 401 -24.41 -26.43 10.17
CA THR A 401 -23.27 -27.01 9.43
C THR A 401 -23.65 -27.11 7.96
N ARG A 402 -23.60 -25.98 7.24
CA ARG A 402 -23.76 -25.97 5.79
C ARG A 402 -22.46 -26.49 5.16
N ARG A 403 -22.45 -27.77 4.78
CA ARG A 403 -21.46 -28.36 3.85
C ARG A 403 -21.47 -27.53 2.56
N PHE A 404 -20.39 -26.80 2.30
CA PHE A 404 -20.12 -26.28 0.96
C PHE A 404 -19.49 -27.41 0.15
N SER A 405 -20.31 -28.07 -0.64
CA SER A 405 -19.83 -28.89 -1.76
C SER A 405 -19.13 -27.96 -2.74
N PHE A 406 -17.86 -28.26 -3.06
CA PHE A 406 -17.14 -27.60 -4.13
C PHE A 406 -17.85 -27.91 -5.45
N TYR A 407 -18.46 -26.89 -6.06
CA TYR A 407 -18.91 -26.98 -7.43
C TYR A 407 -17.67 -26.92 -8.33
N GLN A 408 -17.22 -28.08 -8.82
CA GLN A 408 -16.31 -28.13 -9.96
C GLN A 408 -17.09 -27.68 -11.20
N PRO A 409 -16.68 -26.61 -11.91
CA PRO A 409 -17.28 -26.30 -13.19
C PRO A 409 -16.99 -27.44 -14.18
N PRO A 410 -17.97 -27.85 -15.00
CA PRO A 410 -17.73 -28.84 -16.05
C PRO A 410 -16.69 -28.32 -17.05
N PRO A 411 -15.91 -29.21 -17.68
CA PRO A 411 -14.95 -28.83 -18.71
C PRO A 411 -15.66 -28.09 -19.84
N ALA A 412 -15.07 -26.97 -20.26
CA ALA A 412 -15.54 -26.19 -21.38
C ALA A 412 -15.61 -27.08 -22.63
N THR A 413 -16.81 -27.23 -23.19
CA THR A 413 -17.02 -27.88 -24.47
C THR A 413 -16.84 -26.84 -25.59
N ASP A 414 -16.00 -27.17 -26.57
CA ASP A 414 -15.54 -26.35 -27.70
C ASP A 414 -16.63 -25.93 -28.72
N THR A 415 -17.89 -25.81 -28.32
CA THR A 415 -19.01 -25.62 -29.26
C THR A 415 -19.41 -24.15 -29.53
N ASN A 416 -18.74 -23.17 -28.91
CA ASN A 416 -19.14 -21.75 -29.04
C ASN A 416 -18.22 -20.86 -29.91
N LEU A 417 -17.17 -21.41 -30.54
CA LEU A 417 -16.28 -20.60 -31.39
C LEU A 417 -16.82 -20.42 -32.83
N ASP A 418 -17.73 -21.28 -33.29
CA ASP A 418 -18.29 -21.22 -34.65
C ASP A 418 -19.51 -20.30 -34.77
N GLN A 419 -20.19 -19.97 -33.67
CA GLN A 419 -21.30 -19.01 -33.69
C GLN A 419 -20.81 -17.56 -33.78
N PHE A 420 -19.63 -17.25 -33.21
CA PHE A 420 -19.07 -15.89 -33.26
C PHE A 420 -18.47 -15.52 -34.62
N LYS A 421 -18.06 -16.50 -35.45
CA LYS A 421 -17.55 -16.24 -36.81
C LYS A 421 -18.65 -15.91 -37.84
N ARG A 422 -19.93 -16.20 -37.57
CA ARG A 422 -21.04 -15.90 -38.50
C ARG A 422 -21.60 -14.48 -38.39
N LEU A 423 -21.22 -13.71 -37.37
CA LEU A 423 -21.68 -12.33 -37.18
C LEU A 423 -20.71 -11.26 -37.72
N ALA A 424 -19.61 -11.67 -38.37
CA ALA A 424 -18.58 -10.77 -38.88
C ALA A 424 -18.46 -10.76 -40.41
N SER A 425 -19.55 -10.98 -41.15
CA SER A 425 -19.56 -10.70 -42.61
C SER A 425 -20.06 -9.27 -42.87
N PRO A 426 -19.32 -8.43 -43.61
CA PRO A 426 -19.75 -7.07 -43.93
C PRO A 426 -20.92 -7.09 -44.94
N GLN A 427 -22.04 -6.47 -44.58
CA GLN A 427 -23.08 -6.12 -45.56
C GLN A 427 -22.58 -4.93 -46.40
N SER A 428 -22.46 -5.14 -47.70
CA SER A 428 -22.33 -4.10 -48.72
C SER A 428 -23.63 -3.30 -48.79
N TYR A 429 -23.53 -1.98 -48.61
CA TYR A 429 -24.62 -1.05 -48.92
C TYR A 429 -24.51 -0.63 -50.38
N ASP A 430 -25.57 -0.89 -51.14
CA ASP A 430 -25.97 -0.12 -52.33
C ASP A 430 -26.86 1.05 -51.89
#